data_AF-A0A653NQ82-F1
#
_entry.id   AF-A0A653NQ82-F1
#
_cell.length_a   1.000
_cell.length_b   1.000
_cell.length_c   1.000
_cell.angle_alpha   90.00
_cell.angle_beta   90.00
_cell.angle_gamma   90.00
#
_symmetry.space_group_name_H-M   'P 1'
#
loop_
_entity.id
_entity.type
_entity.pdbx_description
1 polymer ?
#
loop_
_entity_poly.entity_id
_entity_poly.type
_entity_poly.pdbx_seq_one_letter_code
_entity_poly.pdbx_strand_id
1 'polypeptide(L)'
;MTTMNPADTSTWLPLDGLAPGFDANKEPHTTALSGREINLTAPNGTRIAHVFGDDEVTWTYTPGEGDETAPASDTDAYEAIEVDDDLFYVQFHHRYLPNEAVSLVIDLAAGRVLAVISEILPAPEQGRTRVQHRFGTATIDGIEATGVEPHPTTALIGRRVEWVYSPVHAYEHVYLSERWYTWQCLAGPERGLADTDENSVWEIRPGIYLFAWREKVIPCASITVADHRDIDKIRSHGVLFGLDETGEIPTHFTFGAWGRLISVTHHTPELEPASFGAGA
;
A
#
# COMPACT_ATOMS: atom_id res chain seq x y z
N MET A 1 24.80 15.68 -22.48
CA MET A 1 23.98 15.13 -21.39
C MET A 1 23.93 16.19 -20.32
N THR A 2 22.79 16.85 -20.14
CA THR A 2 22.58 17.75 -19.01
C THR A 2 22.65 16.87 -17.77
N THR A 3 23.64 17.09 -16.92
CA THR A 3 23.78 16.35 -15.66
C THR A 3 22.61 16.74 -14.77
N MET A 4 21.62 15.86 -14.66
CA MET A 4 20.54 15.99 -13.68
C MET A 4 21.20 16.09 -12.29
N ASN A 5 20.92 17.16 -11.55
CA ASN A 5 21.35 17.29 -10.17
C ASN A 5 20.32 16.54 -9.30
N PRO A 6 20.62 15.33 -8.78
CA PRO A 6 19.63 14.56 -8.04
C PRO A 6 19.16 15.27 -6.75
N ALA A 7 19.96 16.20 -6.22
CA ALA A 7 19.58 17.01 -5.06
C ALA A 7 18.59 18.14 -5.40
N ASP A 8 18.41 18.48 -6.68
CA ASP A 8 17.41 19.44 -7.12
C ASP A 8 16.08 18.71 -7.40
N THR A 9 15.30 18.57 -6.34
CA THR A 9 14.01 17.87 -6.37
C THR A 9 12.95 18.55 -7.22
N SER A 10 13.15 19.81 -7.63
CA SER A 10 12.24 20.51 -8.54
C SER A 10 12.25 19.93 -9.97
N THR A 11 13.24 19.08 -10.28
CA THR A 11 13.40 18.43 -11.59
C THR A 11 12.92 16.98 -11.62
N TRP A 12 12.39 16.49 -10.50
CA TRP A 12 11.89 15.12 -10.41
C TRP A 12 10.58 14.99 -11.17
N LEU A 13 10.32 13.79 -11.68
CA LEU A 13 9.14 13.54 -12.51
C LEU A 13 7.87 13.61 -11.67
N PRO A 14 6.78 14.16 -12.19
CA PRO A 14 5.49 14.09 -11.52
C PRO A 14 4.93 12.65 -11.58
N LEU A 15 3.95 12.35 -10.72
CA LEU A 15 3.44 10.99 -10.53
C LEU A 15 2.84 10.39 -11.81
N ASP A 16 2.11 11.17 -12.59
CA ASP A 16 1.50 10.73 -13.85
C ASP A 16 2.53 10.42 -14.94
N GLY A 17 3.73 11.02 -14.85
CA GLY A 17 4.90 10.66 -15.65
C GLY A 17 5.47 9.28 -15.35
N LEU A 18 5.16 8.69 -14.18
CA LEU A 18 5.62 7.37 -13.76
C LEU A 18 4.72 6.24 -14.25
N ALA A 19 3.40 6.46 -14.33
CA ALA A 19 2.42 5.41 -14.60
C ALA A 19 2.69 4.58 -15.88
N PRO A 20 3.10 5.17 -17.03
CA PRO A 20 3.31 4.40 -18.25
C PRO A 20 4.40 3.32 -18.10
N GLY A 21 4.02 2.05 -18.21
CA GLY A 21 4.95 0.92 -18.17
C GLY A 21 5.15 0.28 -16.79
N PHE A 22 4.43 0.73 -15.75
CA PHE A 22 4.36 0.05 -14.45
C PHE A 22 3.39 -1.15 -14.42
N ASP A 23 2.56 -1.29 -15.44
CA ASP A 23 1.50 -2.30 -15.53
C ASP A 23 1.96 -3.64 -16.14
N ALA A 24 3.19 -3.74 -16.65
CA ALA A 24 3.63 -4.94 -17.39
C ALA A 24 3.64 -6.22 -16.54
N ASN A 25 4.04 -6.13 -15.27
CA ASN A 25 3.99 -7.24 -14.31
C ASN A 25 2.76 -7.15 -13.39
N LYS A 26 1.75 -6.36 -13.74
CA LYS A 26 0.49 -6.29 -13.01
C LYS A 26 -0.31 -7.58 -13.20
N GLU A 27 -0.90 -8.07 -12.12
CA GLU A 27 -1.82 -9.21 -12.18
C GLU A 27 -3.17 -8.74 -12.74
N PRO A 28 -3.88 -9.55 -13.54
CA PRO A 28 -5.23 -9.19 -13.97
C PRO A 28 -6.20 -9.16 -12.79
N HIS A 29 -7.17 -8.24 -12.86
CA HIS A 29 -8.33 -8.22 -11.97
C HIS A 29 -9.00 -9.60 -11.89
N THR A 30 -9.28 -10.08 -10.67
CA THR A 30 -10.06 -11.30 -10.42
C THR A 30 -11.52 -10.98 -10.06
N THR A 31 -12.46 -11.72 -10.65
CA THR A 31 -13.89 -11.64 -10.32
C THR A 31 -14.30 -12.64 -9.23
N ALA A 32 -13.36 -13.23 -8.49
CA ALA A 32 -13.64 -14.21 -7.43
C ALA A 32 -14.50 -13.66 -6.27
N LEU A 33 -14.52 -12.33 -6.12
CA LEU A 33 -15.37 -11.62 -5.18
C LEU A 33 -16.76 -11.29 -5.75
N SER A 34 -16.97 -11.37 -7.07
CA SER A 34 -18.22 -11.00 -7.71
C SER A 34 -19.43 -11.78 -7.15
N GLY A 35 -20.51 -11.05 -6.88
CA GLY A 35 -21.74 -11.57 -6.29
C GLY A 35 -21.66 -11.78 -4.77
N ARG A 36 -20.55 -11.46 -4.11
CA ARG A 36 -20.41 -11.56 -2.65
C ARG A 36 -20.79 -10.25 -1.97
N GLU A 37 -21.44 -10.40 -0.82
CA GLU A 37 -21.60 -9.34 0.17
C GLU A 37 -20.65 -9.64 1.34
N ILE A 38 -19.69 -8.74 1.59
CA ILE A 38 -18.70 -8.84 2.65
C ILE A 38 -18.97 -7.70 3.64
N ASN A 39 -19.52 -8.08 4.79
CA ASN A 39 -19.84 -7.16 5.88
C ASN A 39 -18.70 -7.17 6.90
N LEU A 40 -18.14 -5.99 7.17
CA LEU A 40 -17.02 -5.81 8.08
C LEU A 40 -17.49 -5.18 9.38
N THR A 41 -16.97 -5.65 10.51
CA THR A 41 -17.12 -5.01 11.81
C THR A 41 -15.75 -4.71 12.40
N ALA A 42 -15.45 -3.42 12.60
CA ALA A 42 -14.23 -2.93 13.25
C ALA A 42 -14.37 -2.93 14.79
N PRO A 43 -13.24 -2.89 15.55
CA PRO A 43 -13.27 -2.93 17.02
C PRO A 43 -14.11 -1.83 17.70
N ASN A 44 -14.22 -0.65 17.10
CA ASN A 44 -15.06 0.45 17.63
C ASN A 44 -16.56 0.31 17.25
N GLY A 45 -16.94 -0.80 16.62
CA GLY A 45 -18.31 -1.07 16.17
C GLY A 45 -18.65 -0.45 14.82
N THR A 46 -17.72 0.21 14.14
CA THR A 46 -17.91 0.69 12.77
C THR A 46 -18.19 -0.48 11.85
N ARG A 47 -19.22 -0.33 11.01
CA ARG A 47 -19.65 -1.35 10.07
C ARG A 47 -19.51 -0.86 8.64
N ILE A 48 -18.93 -1.69 7.79
CA ILE A 48 -18.84 -1.42 6.35
C ILE A 48 -19.34 -2.63 5.58
N ALA A 49 -20.44 -2.48 4.86
CA ALA A 49 -20.93 -3.48 3.92
C ALA A 49 -20.29 -3.24 2.55
N HIS A 50 -19.75 -4.29 1.91
CA HIS A 50 -19.27 -4.25 0.53
C HIS A 50 -20.05 -5.27 -0.31
N VAL A 51 -20.68 -4.83 -1.38
CA VAL A 51 -21.33 -5.69 -2.37
C VAL A 51 -20.50 -5.62 -3.65
N PHE A 52 -19.82 -6.72 -3.96
CA PHE A 52 -18.92 -6.81 -5.10
C PHE A 52 -19.66 -7.27 -6.36
N GLY A 53 -19.56 -6.48 -7.43
CA GLY A 53 -19.85 -6.89 -8.80
C GLY A 53 -18.60 -7.40 -9.52
N ASP A 54 -18.66 -7.45 -10.84
CA ASP A 54 -17.53 -7.88 -11.68
C ASP A 54 -16.40 -6.85 -11.68
N ASP A 55 -16.70 -5.55 -11.63
CA ASP A 55 -15.71 -4.45 -11.71
C ASP A 55 -16.05 -3.25 -10.83
N GLU A 56 -17.21 -3.26 -10.17
CA GLU A 56 -17.67 -2.23 -9.24
C GLU A 56 -17.96 -2.80 -7.85
N VAL A 57 -17.72 -2.01 -6.81
CA VAL A 57 -18.06 -2.33 -5.42
C VAL A 57 -18.98 -1.24 -4.88
N THR A 58 -20.18 -1.64 -4.46
CA THR A 58 -21.06 -0.78 -3.67
C THR A 58 -20.69 -0.93 -2.21
N TRP A 59 -20.43 0.17 -1.52
CA TRP A 59 -20.11 0.15 -0.10
C TRP A 59 -21.09 0.98 0.70
N THR A 60 -21.31 0.60 1.96
CA THR A 60 -22.13 1.34 2.93
C THR A 60 -21.40 1.42 4.24
N TYR A 61 -21.01 2.64 4.62
CA TYR A 61 -20.29 2.96 5.84
C TYR A 61 -21.26 3.41 6.93
N THR A 62 -21.21 2.74 8.08
CA THR A 62 -21.95 3.10 9.30
C THR A 62 -20.97 3.30 10.45
N PRO A 63 -20.78 4.55 10.93
CA PRO A 63 -19.81 4.85 11.98
C PRO A 63 -20.16 4.15 13.30
N GLY A 64 -19.13 3.65 13.96
CA GLY A 64 -19.20 3.12 15.32
C GLY A 64 -19.11 4.20 16.39
N GLU A 65 -18.90 3.77 17.64
CA GLU A 65 -18.74 4.71 18.75
C GLU A 65 -17.43 5.50 18.60
N GLY A 66 -17.52 6.83 18.71
CA GLY A 66 -16.37 7.73 18.64
C GLY A 66 -15.83 7.98 17.23
N ASP A 67 -16.48 7.46 16.20
CA ASP A 67 -16.13 7.75 14.81
C ASP A 67 -16.85 9.03 14.33
N GLU A 68 -16.07 10.06 13.99
CA GLU A 68 -16.62 11.36 13.56
C GLU A 68 -17.02 11.38 12.07
N THR A 69 -16.73 10.31 11.34
CA THR A 69 -17.05 10.20 9.91
C THR A 69 -18.56 10.04 9.73
N ALA A 70 -19.16 10.85 8.86
CA ALA A 70 -20.58 10.73 8.58
C ALA A 70 -20.90 9.39 7.89
N PRO A 71 -22.08 8.79 8.14
CA PRO A 71 -22.52 7.62 7.37
C PRO A 71 -22.60 7.98 5.89
N ALA A 72 -22.12 7.08 5.04
CA ALA A 72 -22.03 7.30 3.61
C ALA A 72 -22.23 5.98 2.85
N SER A 73 -22.61 6.07 1.57
CA SER A 73 -22.68 4.93 0.67
C SER A 73 -22.50 5.41 -0.75
N ASP A 74 -21.72 4.67 -1.54
CA ASP A 74 -21.56 4.91 -2.97
C ASP A 74 -21.13 3.62 -3.69
N THR A 75 -20.88 3.73 -4.99
CA THR A 75 -20.32 2.66 -5.83
C THR A 75 -19.10 3.18 -6.59
N ASP A 76 -17.99 2.47 -6.42
CA ASP A 76 -16.71 2.78 -7.05
C ASP A 76 -16.23 1.61 -7.90
N ALA A 77 -15.52 1.91 -9.00
CA ALA A 77 -14.79 0.88 -9.74
C ALA A 77 -13.65 0.35 -8.86
N TYR A 78 -13.42 -0.96 -8.88
CA TYR A 78 -12.38 -1.59 -8.08
C TYR A 78 -11.49 -2.52 -8.89
N GLU A 79 -10.33 -2.79 -8.34
CA GLU A 79 -9.48 -3.87 -8.76
C GLU A 79 -9.20 -4.82 -7.61
N ALA A 80 -9.33 -6.13 -7.86
CA ALA A 80 -8.98 -7.15 -6.88
C ALA A 80 -7.96 -8.12 -7.46
N ILE A 81 -7.00 -8.51 -6.62
CA ILE A 81 -6.02 -9.56 -6.90
C ILE A 81 -6.10 -10.61 -5.80
N GLU A 82 -6.05 -11.89 -6.17
CA GLU A 82 -5.84 -12.98 -5.21
C GLU A 82 -4.34 -13.14 -4.96
N VAL A 83 -3.90 -12.77 -3.76
CA VAL A 83 -2.48 -12.73 -3.35
C VAL A 83 -2.00 -14.12 -2.91
N ASP A 84 -2.88 -14.84 -2.25
CA ASP A 84 -2.70 -16.20 -1.72
C ASP A 84 -4.09 -16.83 -1.61
N ASP A 85 -4.18 -18.13 -1.35
CA ASP A 85 -5.48 -18.83 -1.25
C ASP A 85 -6.42 -18.08 -0.28
N ASP A 86 -7.58 -17.65 -0.81
CA ASP A 86 -8.63 -16.90 -0.09
C ASP A 86 -8.14 -15.56 0.54
N LEU A 87 -7.03 -15.00 0.05
CA LEU A 87 -6.48 -13.71 0.45
C LEU A 87 -6.53 -12.72 -0.73
N PHE A 88 -7.35 -11.69 -0.61
CA PHE A 88 -7.58 -10.73 -1.68
C PHE A 88 -7.03 -9.35 -1.33
N TYR A 89 -6.38 -8.71 -2.29
CA TYR A 89 -5.99 -7.31 -2.25
C TYR A 89 -6.90 -6.51 -3.16
N VAL A 90 -7.68 -5.60 -2.59
CA VAL A 90 -8.74 -4.84 -3.27
C VAL A 90 -8.42 -3.35 -3.21
N GLN A 91 -8.47 -2.66 -4.35
CA GLN A 91 -8.16 -1.24 -4.50
C GLN A 91 -9.30 -0.50 -5.18
N PHE A 92 -9.67 0.66 -4.66
CA PHE A 92 -10.60 1.57 -5.36
C PHE A 92 -10.36 3.02 -4.95
N HIS A 93 -10.68 3.92 -5.87
CA HIS A 93 -10.57 5.38 -5.71
C HIS A 93 -11.97 5.96 -5.60
N HIS A 94 -12.26 6.69 -4.52
CA HIS A 94 -13.59 7.23 -4.30
C HIS A 94 -13.97 8.29 -5.35
N ARG A 95 -15.14 8.13 -5.96
CA ARG A 95 -15.70 9.12 -6.90
C ARG A 95 -16.29 10.33 -6.19
N TYR A 96 -16.97 10.13 -5.06
CA TYR A 96 -17.60 11.22 -4.30
C TYR A 96 -16.59 12.03 -3.48
N LEU A 97 -15.46 11.42 -3.11
CA LEU A 97 -14.39 12.05 -2.33
C LEU A 97 -13.03 11.77 -2.98
N PRO A 98 -12.71 12.45 -4.10
CA PRO A 98 -11.54 12.10 -4.93
C PRO A 98 -10.17 12.28 -4.27
N ASN A 99 -10.10 12.92 -3.11
CA ASN A 99 -8.86 13.00 -2.32
C ASN A 99 -8.63 11.75 -1.44
N GLU A 100 -9.50 10.74 -1.51
CA GLU A 100 -9.37 9.49 -0.76
C GLU A 100 -9.36 8.26 -1.67
N ALA A 101 -8.46 7.32 -1.36
CA ALA A 101 -8.41 6.00 -1.98
C ALA A 101 -8.37 4.91 -0.90
N VAL A 102 -8.92 3.74 -1.22
CA VAL A 102 -9.11 2.63 -0.28
C VAL A 102 -8.34 1.41 -0.74
N SER A 103 -7.59 0.83 0.20
CA SER A 103 -6.96 -0.47 0.08
C SER A 103 -7.53 -1.44 1.11
N LEU A 104 -8.00 -2.60 0.69
CA LEU A 104 -8.38 -3.69 1.58
C LEU A 104 -7.50 -4.90 1.33
N VAL A 105 -7.07 -5.55 2.41
CA VAL A 105 -6.53 -6.91 2.38
C VAL A 105 -7.52 -7.80 3.10
N ILE A 106 -8.28 -8.59 2.34
CA ILE A 106 -9.41 -9.41 2.80
C ILE A 106 -8.96 -10.86 2.89
N ASP A 107 -8.84 -11.40 4.10
CA ASP A 107 -8.54 -12.81 4.34
C ASP A 107 -9.85 -13.55 4.66
N LEU A 108 -10.44 -14.15 3.62
CA LEU A 108 -11.68 -14.93 3.76
C LEU A 108 -11.46 -16.21 4.55
N ALA A 109 -10.26 -16.80 4.47
CA ALA A 109 -9.92 -18.01 5.22
C ALA A 109 -9.83 -17.73 6.73
N ALA A 110 -9.30 -16.57 7.11
CA ALA A 110 -9.15 -16.18 8.52
C ALA A 110 -10.31 -15.34 9.07
N GLY A 111 -11.22 -14.85 8.23
CA GLY A 111 -12.30 -13.95 8.65
C GLY A 111 -11.80 -12.57 9.11
N ARG A 112 -10.67 -12.10 8.55
CA ARG A 112 -9.98 -10.86 8.97
C ARG A 112 -9.73 -9.92 7.80
N VAL A 113 -9.70 -8.62 8.09
CA VAL A 113 -9.40 -7.58 7.11
C VAL A 113 -8.43 -6.56 7.69
N LEU A 114 -7.50 -6.10 6.87
CA LEU A 114 -6.80 -4.83 7.06
C LEU A 114 -7.31 -3.83 6.02
N ALA A 115 -7.83 -2.70 6.47
CA ALA A 115 -8.23 -1.57 5.64
C ALA A 115 -7.20 -0.44 5.78
N VAL A 116 -6.89 0.21 4.67
CA VAL A 116 -6.06 1.41 4.61
C VAL A 116 -6.77 2.47 3.80
N ILE A 117 -7.00 3.62 4.43
CA ILE A 117 -7.48 4.83 3.74
C ILE A 117 -6.30 5.73 3.47
N SER A 118 -6.07 6.04 2.20
CA SER A 118 -5.08 7.01 1.75
C SER A 118 -5.77 8.35 1.52
N GLU A 119 -5.34 9.40 2.21
CA GLU A 119 -5.97 10.74 2.18
C GLU A 119 -4.96 11.77 1.68
N ILE A 120 -5.29 12.49 0.61
CA ILE A 120 -4.54 13.68 0.18
C ILE A 120 -5.02 14.86 1.02
N LEU A 121 -4.11 15.46 1.80
CA LEU A 121 -4.43 16.62 2.62
C LEU A 121 -4.81 17.84 1.75
N PRO A 122 -5.68 18.75 2.21
CA PRO A 122 -6.11 19.91 1.43
C PRO A 122 -4.99 20.94 1.20
N ALA A 123 -3.96 20.95 2.05
CA ALA A 123 -2.78 21.80 1.92
C ALA A 123 -1.51 21.07 2.42
N PRO A 124 -0.30 21.50 2.02
CA PRO A 124 0.92 20.98 2.62
C PRO A 124 1.00 21.40 4.08
N GLU A 125 1.41 20.48 4.94
CA GLU A 125 1.62 20.74 6.37
C GLU A 125 3.08 20.45 6.73
N GLN A 126 3.70 21.35 7.50
CA GLN A 126 5.10 21.18 7.89
C GLN A 126 5.28 19.90 8.71
N GLY A 127 6.24 19.06 8.30
CA GLY A 127 6.56 17.82 9.00
C GLY A 127 5.60 16.67 8.69
N ARG A 128 4.75 16.79 7.67
CA ARG A 128 3.87 15.72 7.19
C ARG A 128 3.99 15.57 5.68
N THR A 129 4.00 14.34 5.20
CA THR A 129 3.83 14.04 3.78
C THR A 129 2.43 14.46 3.30
N ARG A 130 2.29 14.82 2.03
CA ARG A 130 1.01 15.34 1.54
C ARG A 130 -0.11 14.30 1.55
N VAL A 131 0.25 13.04 1.32
CA VAL A 131 -0.65 11.89 1.43
C VAL A 131 -0.44 11.19 2.76
N GLN A 132 -1.53 10.91 3.45
CA GLN A 132 -1.56 10.28 4.77
C GLN A 132 -2.21 8.89 4.66
N HIS A 133 -1.91 8.00 5.60
CA HIS A 133 -2.58 6.70 5.69
C HIS A 133 -3.22 6.50 7.06
N ARG A 134 -4.42 5.95 7.05
CA ARG A 134 -5.13 5.48 8.25
C ARG A 134 -5.34 3.98 8.11
N PHE A 135 -4.85 3.23 9.07
CA PHE A 135 -4.95 1.77 9.10
C PHE A 135 -6.04 1.37 10.09
N GLY A 136 -6.84 0.37 9.73
CA GLY A 136 -7.86 -0.20 10.61
C GLY A 136 -8.03 -1.69 10.35
N THR A 137 -8.15 -2.48 11.42
CA THR A 137 -8.48 -3.90 11.31
C THR A 137 -9.98 -4.10 11.48
N ALA A 138 -10.50 -5.15 10.86
CA ALA A 138 -11.88 -5.57 11.02
C ALA A 138 -12.02 -7.09 10.92
N THR A 139 -13.17 -7.59 11.36
CA THR A 139 -13.58 -8.98 11.17
C THR A 139 -14.71 -9.08 10.16
N ILE A 140 -14.83 -10.21 9.49
CA ILE A 140 -15.87 -10.46 8.50
C ILE A 140 -17.07 -11.12 9.18
N ASP A 141 -18.23 -10.47 9.12
CA ASP A 141 -19.46 -10.99 9.71
C ASP A 141 -19.83 -12.34 9.08
N GLY A 142 -20.15 -13.33 9.93
CA GLY A 142 -20.51 -14.69 9.49
C GLY A 142 -19.31 -15.62 9.27
N ILE A 143 -18.08 -15.15 9.42
CA ILE A 143 -16.86 -15.97 9.41
C ILE A 143 -16.21 -15.89 10.79
N GLU A 144 -15.87 -17.04 11.38
CA GLU A 144 -15.15 -17.06 12.65
C GLU A 144 -13.72 -16.52 12.45
N ALA A 145 -13.37 -15.45 13.15
CA ALA A 145 -12.04 -14.87 13.07
C ALA A 145 -10.99 -15.80 13.70
N THR A 146 -10.02 -16.26 12.91
CA THR A 146 -8.95 -17.16 13.35
C THR A 146 -7.57 -16.58 13.07
N GLY A 147 -6.51 -17.21 13.59
CA GLY A 147 -5.13 -16.73 13.41
C GLY A 147 -4.84 -15.40 14.12
N VAL A 148 -3.69 -14.82 13.79
CA VAL A 148 -3.24 -13.53 14.33
C VAL A 148 -3.90 -12.40 13.55
N GLU A 149 -4.36 -11.37 14.24
CA GLU A 149 -4.87 -10.16 13.58
C GLU A 149 -3.75 -9.47 12.79
N PRO A 150 -4.03 -8.88 11.61
CA PRO A 150 -3.04 -8.05 10.94
C PRO A 150 -2.48 -7.02 11.92
N HIS A 151 -1.16 -6.88 11.98
CA HIS A 151 -0.49 -6.04 12.98
C HIS A 151 0.78 -5.40 12.43
N PRO A 152 1.20 -4.22 12.96
CA PRO A 152 2.48 -3.63 12.62
C PRO A 152 3.64 -4.60 12.91
N THR A 153 4.65 -4.62 12.04
CA THR A 153 5.78 -5.55 12.15
C THR A 153 7.11 -4.90 11.76
N THR A 154 8.21 -5.43 12.28
CA THR A 154 9.59 -5.03 11.93
C THR A 154 10.26 -6.01 10.97
N ALA A 155 9.53 -7.03 10.48
CA ALA A 155 10.07 -8.18 9.73
C ALA A 155 10.84 -7.84 8.42
N LEU A 156 10.60 -6.66 7.83
CA LEU A 156 11.30 -6.21 6.64
C LEU A 156 12.61 -5.46 6.93
N ILE A 157 12.80 -4.93 8.14
CA ILE A 157 13.97 -4.12 8.50
C ILE A 157 15.27 -4.91 8.26
N GLY A 158 16.26 -4.23 7.66
CA GLY A 158 17.54 -4.81 7.26
C GLY A 158 17.54 -5.45 5.86
N ARG A 159 16.37 -5.78 5.29
CA ARG A 159 16.31 -6.34 3.92
C ARG A 159 16.64 -5.27 2.87
N ARG A 160 17.29 -5.71 1.80
CA ARG A 160 17.45 -4.98 0.54
C ARG A 160 16.84 -5.81 -0.58
N VAL A 161 15.82 -5.29 -1.25
CA VAL A 161 15.02 -6.03 -2.25
C VAL A 161 15.06 -5.28 -3.57
N GLU A 162 15.38 -5.99 -4.65
CA GLU A 162 15.20 -5.53 -6.03
C GLU A 162 13.77 -5.78 -6.45
N TRP A 163 13.12 -4.82 -7.11
CA TRP A 163 11.75 -4.88 -7.62
C TRP A 163 11.73 -4.58 -9.12
N VAL A 164 11.21 -5.50 -9.91
CA VAL A 164 11.05 -5.36 -11.37
C VAL A 164 9.57 -5.22 -11.70
N TYR A 165 9.15 -4.01 -12.08
CA TYR A 165 7.78 -3.70 -12.49
C TYR A 165 7.54 -3.99 -13.97
N SER A 166 8.57 -3.84 -14.80
CA SER A 166 8.53 -4.14 -16.23
C SER A 166 9.93 -4.29 -16.82
N PRO A 167 10.08 -4.62 -18.12
CA PRO A 167 11.40 -4.66 -18.77
C PRO A 167 12.16 -3.32 -18.75
N VAL A 168 11.49 -2.21 -18.45
CA VAL A 168 12.08 -0.87 -18.44
C VAL A 168 11.92 -0.13 -17.10
N HIS A 169 11.19 -0.69 -16.13
CA HIS A 169 11.04 -0.15 -14.77
C HIS A 169 11.54 -1.13 -13.71
N ALA A 170 12.56 -0.72 -12.96
CA ALA A 170 13.08 -1.46 -11.83
C ALA A 170 13.59 -0.52 -10.74
N TYR A 171 13.32 -0.88 -9.49
CA TYR A 171 13.74 -0.14 -8.30
C TYR A 171 14.38 -1.10 -7.30
N GLU A 172 15.01 -0.56 -6.28
CA GLU A 172 15.36 -1.31 -5.09
C GLU A 172 14.88 -0.59 -3.84
N HIS A 173 14.47 -1.37 -2.84
CA HIS A 173 14.06 -0.89 -1.53
C HIS A 173 15.05 -1.39 -0.47
N VAL A 174 15.48 -0.50 0.43
CA VAL A 174 16.27 -0.81 1.62
C VAL A 174 15.45 -0.40 2.84
N TYR A 175 15.02 -1.37 3.65
CA TYR A 175 14.17 -1.11 4.81
C TYR A 175 15.04 -0.80 6.04
N LEU A 176 15.04 0.45 6.50
CA LEU A 176 16.04 0.95 7.46
C LEU A 176 15.59 0.84 8.91
N SER A 177 14.33 1.22 9.18
CA SER A 177 13.73 1.20 10.52
C SER A 177 12.20 1.11 10.41
N GLU A 178 11.51 1.13 11.56
CA GLU A 178 10.03 1.08 11.62
C GLU A 178 9.34 2.21 10.85
N ARG A 179 10.04 3.34 10.64
CA ARG A 179 9.48 4.52 9.96
C ARG A 179 10.18 4.90 8.68
N TRP A 180 11.35 4.34 8.36
CA TRP A 180 12.16 4.81 7.24
C TRP A 180 12.58 3.68 6.31
N TYR A 181 12.49 3.93 5.01
CA TYR A 181 13.14 3.12 3.98
C TYR A 181 13.78 4.02 2.93
N THR A 182 14.76 3.48 2.20
CA THR A 182 15.31 4.12 1.01
C THR A 182 14.86 3.38 -0.23
N TRP A 183 14.52 4.12 -1.28
CA TRP A 183 14.35 3.59 -2.63
C TRP A 183 15.42 4.14 -3.57
N GLN A 184 15.73 3.39 -4.64
CA GLN A 184 16.52 3.87 -5.76
C GLN A 184 15.91 3.33 -7.06
N CYS A 185 15.77 4.18 -8.08
CA CYS A 185 15.40 3.75 -9.43
C CYS A 185 16.62 3.16 -10.16
N LEU A 186 16.56 1.87 -10.49
CA LEU A 186 17.59 1.11 -11.22
C LEU A 186 17.40 1.18 -12.74
N ALA A 187 16.14 1.21 -13.17
CA ALA A 187 15.73 1.36 -14.57
C ALA A 187 14.40 2.12 -14.63
N GLY A 188 14.28 3.01 -15.60
CA GLY A 188 13.07 3.82 -15.82
C GLY A 188 13.38 5.30 -16.01
N PRO A 189 12.33 6.13 -16.12
CA PRO A 189 12.44 7.58 -16.25
C PRO A 189 13.22 8.24 -15.10
N GLU A 190 13.16 7.66 -13.90
CA GLU A 190 13.82 8.15 -12.69
C GLU A 190 15.21 7.57 -12.46
N ARG A 191 15.79 6.83 -13.43
CA ARG A 191 17.02 6.06 -13.21
C ARG A 191 18.13 6.91 -12.57
N GLY A 192 18.60 6.45 -11.40
CA GLY A 192 19.63 7.11 -10.62
C GLY A 192 19.11 8.10 -9.56
N LEU A 193 17.80 8.39 -9.53
CA LEU A 193 17.15 9.02 -8.39
C LEU A 193 16.97 8.02 -7.24
N ALA A 194 17.00 8.57 -6.04
CA ALA A 194 16.83 7.84 -4.79
C ALA A 194 16.38 8.82 -3.70
N ASP A 195 15.60 8.32 -2.74
CA ASP A 195 15.23 9.08 -1.55
C ASP A 195 14.97 8.15 -0.35
N THR A 196 14.90 8.74 0.85
CA THR A 196 14.48 8.06 2.08
C THR A 196 13.14 8.60 2.57
N ASP A 197 12.10 7.79 2.53
CA ASP A 197 10.73 8.21 2.81
C ASP A 197 10.11 7.43 3.97
N GLU A 198 8.99 7.98 4.47
CA GLU A 198 8.28 7.38 5.58
C GLU A 198 7.58 6.09 5.16
N ASN A 199 7.69 5.04 5.98
CA ASN A 199 7.03 3.75 5.73
C ASN A 199 6.18 3.27 6.91
N SER A 200 5.36 2.26 6.64
CA SER A 200 4.66 1.45 7.62
C SER A 200 4.58 0.03 7.08
N VAL A 201 4.76 -0.97 7.94
CA VAL A 201 4.76 -2.39 7.56
C VAL A 201 3.81 -3.15 8.45
N TRP A 202 2.93 -3.93 7.83
CA TRP A 202 1.98 -4.80 8.52
C TRP A 202 2.18 -6.24 8.08
N GLU A 203 2.13 -7.17 9.02
CA GLU A 203 2.06 -8.60 8.72
C GLU A 203 0.60 -9.01 8.57
N ILE A 204 0.26 -9.58 7.42
CA ILE A 204 -1.10 -10.04 7.07
C ILE A 204 -1.23 -11.53 7.36
N ARG A 205 -0.29 -12.31 6.83
CA ARG A 205 -0.05 -13.72 7.10
C ARG A 205 1.45 -13.92 7.34
N PRO A 206 1.89 -15.03 7.96
CA PRO A 206 3.31 -15.34 8.07
C PRO A 206 4.04 -15.26 6.72
N GLY A 207 4.92 -14.27 6.57
CA GLY A 207 5.67 -14.04 5.34
C GLY A 207 4.95 -13.22 4.25
N ILE A 208 3.71 -12.78 4.46
CA ILE A 208 2.97 -11.88 3.56
C ILE A 208 2.78 -10.55 4.27
N TYR A 209 3.33 -9.50 3.68
CA TYR A 209 3.39 -8.18 4.30
C TYR A 209 2.69 -7.15 3.44
N LEU A 210 1.99 -6.22 4.10
CA LEU A 210 1.63 -4.95 3.49
C LEU A 210 2.74 -3.94 3.79
N PHE A 211 3.30 -3.35 2.75
CA PHE A 211 4.28 -2.27 2.82
C PHE A 211 3.66 -0.99 2.25
N ALA A 212 3.62 0.06 3.07
CA ALA A 212 3.01 1.33 2.73
C ALA A 212 4.02 2.47 2.89
N TRP A 213 4.32 3.21 1.83
CA TRP A 213 5.22 4.38 1.89
C TRP A 213 4.51 5.67 1.49
N ARG A 214 5.02 6.80 1.99
CA ARG A 214 4.54 8.14 1.65
C ARG A 214 5.73 9.01 1.29
N GLU A 215 5.72 9.56 0.09
CA GLU A 215 6.81 10.39 -0.41
C GLU A 215 6.68 11.82 0.09
N LYS A 216 7.82 12.41 0.46
CA LYS A 216 7.88 13.81 0.94
C LYS A 216 8.20 14.83 -0.15
N VAL A 217 8.70 14.36 -1.31
CA VAL A 217 9.05 15.22 -2.45
C VAL A 217 7.89 15.29 -3.43
N ILE A 218 7.55 14.15 -4.05
CA ILE A 218 6.36 14.02 -4.88
C ILE A 218 5.18 13.72 -3.95
N PRO A 219 4.05 14.44 -4.04
CA PRO A 219 2.92 14.25 -3.13
C PRO A 219 2.13 12.97 -3.48
N CYS A 220 2.74 11.82 -3.20
CA CYS A 220 2.17 10.52 -3.45
C CYS A 220 2.45 9.55 -2.30
N ALA A 221 1.70 8.46 -2.29
CA ALA A 221 1.91 7.34 -1.42
C ALA A 221 1.48 6.06 -2.12
N SER A 222 1.93 4.94 -1.59
CA SER A 222 1.60 3.64 -2.14
C SER A 222 1.32 2.64 -1.04
N ILE A 223 0.39 1.74 -1.35
CA ILE A 223 0.12 0.53 -0.60
C ILE A 223 0.53 -0.63 -1.50
N THR A 224 1.37 -1.53 -0.97
CA THR A 224 1.73 -2.77 -1.65
C THR A 224 1.51 -3.93 -0.72
N VAL A 225 1.04 -5.05 -1.25
CA VAL A 225 1.09 -6.36 -0.59
C VAL A 225 2.13 -7.21 -1.31
N ALA A 226 2.93 -7.94 -0.55
CA ALA A 226 3.97 -8.79 -1.11
C ALA A 226 4.08 -10.12 -0.34
N ASP A 227 4.13 -11.21 -1.10
CA ASP A 227 4.44 -12.54 -0.57
C ASP A 227 5.96 -12.77 -0.58
N HIS A 228 6.56 -12.70 0.60
CA HIS A 228 7.99 -12.89 0.83
C HIS A 228 8.38 -14.33 1.20
N ARG A 229 7.47 -15.31 1.10
CA ARG A 229 7.74 -16.71 1.44
C ARG A 229 8.79 -17.33 0.50
N ASP A 230 8.81 -16.93 -0.77
CA ASP A 230 9.90 -17.20 -1.72
C ASP A 230 10.73 -15.92 -1.94
N ILE A 231 11.88 -15.84 -1.30
CA ILE A 231 12.74 -14.64 -1.32
C ILE A 231 13.38 -14.37 -2.69
N ASP A 232 13.43 -15.35 -3.60
CA ASP A 232 13.99 -15.18 -4.94
C ASP A 232 12.92 -14.80 -5.97
N LYS A 233 11.64 -14.91 -5.60
CA LYS A 233 10.46 -14.66 -6.45
C LYS A 233 9.32 -14.03 -5.66
N ILE A 234 9.63 -12.94 -4.96
CA ILE A 234 8.65 -12.21 -4.15
C ILE A 234 7.60 -11.63 -5.10
N ARG A 235 6.34 -12.03 -4.98
CA ARG A 235 5.26 -11.46 -5.80
C ARG A 235 4.68 -10.25 -5.08
N SER A 236 4.58 -9.11 -5.74
CA SER A 236 3.96 -7.91 -5.18
C SER A 236 2.89 -7.31 -6.10
N HIS A 237 1.85 -6.78 -5.46
CA HIS A 237 0.75 -6.03 -6.06
C HIS A 237 0.59 -4.73 -5.29
N GLY A 238 0.29 -3.63 -5.97
CA GLY A 238 0.16 -2.35 -5.31
C GLY A 238 -0.62 -1.31 -6.07
N VAL A 239 -0.75 -0.18 -5.42
CA VAL A 239 -1.36 1.04 -5.94
C VAL A 239 -0.49 2.24 -5.62
N LEU A 240 -0.45 3.21 -6.51
CA LEU A 240 0.10 4.55 -6.26
C LEU A 240 -1.05 5.54 -6.31
N PHE A 241 -1.11 6.39 -5.30
CA PHE A 241 -2.11 7.44 -5.15
C PHE A 241 -1.45 8.75 -4.77
N GLY A 242 -1.80 9.84 -5.44
CA GLY A 242 -1.20 11.14 -5.19
C GLY A 242 -1.75 12.20 -6.13
N LEU A 243 -1.00 13.28 -6.32
CA LEU A 243 -1.36 14.36 -7.24
C LEU A 243 -0.55 14.26 -8.54
N ASP A 244 -1.16 14.67 -9.65
CA ASP A 244 -0.53 14.79 -10.96
C ASP A 244 0.50 15.95 -11.02
N GLU A 245 1.04 16.21 -12.22
CA GLU A 245 1.99 17.30 -12.46
C GLU A 245 1.50 18.70 -12.06
N THR A 246 0.17 18.91 -12.02
CA THR A 246 -0.40 20.19 -11.60
C THR A 246 -0.38 20.37 -10.09
N GLY A 247 -0.28 19.27 -9.34
CA GLY A 247 -0.42 19.26 -7.89
C GLY A 247 -1.86 19.47 -7.42
N GLU A 248 -2.85 19.31 -8.31
CA GLU A 248 -4.27 19.54 -8.01
C GLU A 248 -5.15 18.32 -8.29
N ILE A 249 -4.82 17.50 -9.29
CA ILE A 249 -5.69 16.40 -9.73
C ILE A 249 -5.19 15.09 -9.13
N PRO A 250 -6.04 14.35 -8.38
CA PRO A 250 -5.69 13.03 -7.89
C PRO A 250 -5.42 12.04 -9.02
N THR A 251 -4.32 11.32 -8.91
CA THR A 251 -3.94 10.21 -9.79
C THR A 251 -3.93 8.92 -8.97
N HIS A 252 -4.55 7.87 -9.52
CA HIS A 252 -4.65 6.56 -8.90
C HIS A 252 -4.40 5.47 -9.94
N PHE A 253 -3.37 4.65 -9.75
CA PHE A 253 -3.11 3.51 -10.63
C PHE A 253 -2.50 2.33 -9.88
N THR A 254 -2.84 1.14 -10.32
CA THR A 254 -2.34 -0.12 -9.77
C THR A 254 -1.19 -0.68 -10.60
N PHE A 255 -0.36 -1.51 -9.98
CA PHE A 255 0.81 -2.12 -10.60
C PHE A 255 1.12 -3.46 -9.94
N GLY A 256 2.07 -4.20 -10.52
CA GLY A 256 2.64 -5.38 -9.90
C GLY A 256 4.13 -5.49 -10.20
N ALA A 257 4.83 -6.25 -9.37
CA ALA A 257 6.27 -6.46 -9.49
C ALA A 257 6.68 -7.89 -9.15
N TRP A 258 7.86 -8.26 -9.63
CA TRP A 258 8.62 -9.39 -9.12
C TRP A 258 9.80 -8.86 -8.32
N GLY A 259 9.92 -9.34 -7.09
CA GLY A 259 10.95 -8.97 -6.15
C GLY A 259 11.98 -10.08 -5.94
N ARG A 260 13.20 -9.69 -5.64
CA ARG A 260 14.27 -10.61 -5.23
C ARG A 260 15.05 -10.01 -4.07
N LEU A 261 15.19 -10.75 -2.99
CA LEU A 261 16.02 -10.36 -1.86
C LEU A 261 17.49 -10.34 -2.30
N ILE A 262 18.15 -9.20 -2.13
CA ILE A 262 19.56 -9.01 -2.47
C ILE A 262 20.45 -9.33 -1.27
N SER A 263 20.09 -8.80 -0.10
CA SER A 263 20.85 -8.98 1.13
C SER A 263 19.99 -8.70 2.36
N VAL A 264 20.45 -9.17 3.52
CA VAL A 264 19.96 -8.77 4.83
C VAL A 264 21.12 -8.17 5.61
N THR A 265 20.95 -6.95 6.10
CA THR A 265 21.90 -6.27 6.98
C THR A 265 21.48 -6.51 8.41
N HIS A 266 22.43 -6.95 9.24
CA HIS A 266 22.25 -7.09 10.67
C HIS A 266 23.20 -6.15 11.40
N HIS A 267 22.68 -5.42 12.38
CA HIS A 267 23.52 -4.62 13.28
C HIS A 267 23.88 -5.46 14.52
N THR A 268 24.80 -4.96 15.34
CA THR A 268 25.02 -5.54 16.66
C THR A 268 23.71 -5.50 17.46
N PRO A 269 23.39 -6.50 18.30
CA PRO A 269 22.06 -6.62 18.90
C PRO A 269 21.55 -5.36 19.61
N GLU A 270 22.43 -4.61 20.26
CA GLU A 270 22.10 -3.38 20.99
C GLU A 270 21.81 -2.17 20.07
N LEU A 271 22.14 -2.29 18.78
CA LEU A 271 22.01 -1.27 17.74
C LEU A 271 21.04 -1.69 16.63
N GLU A 272 20.31 -2.79 16.80
CA GLU A 272 19.41 -3.34 15.77
C GLU A 272 18.13 -2.51 15.65
N PRO A 273 17.88 -1.80 14.53
CA PRO A 273 16.71 -0.95 14.38
C PRO A 273 15.39 -1.72 14.50
N ALA A 274 15.36 -3.01 14.16
CA ALA A 274 14.19 -3.86 14.37
C ALA A 274 13.79 -4.05 15.84
N SER A 275 14.67 -3.69 16.78
CA SER A 275 14.47 -3.85 18.23
C SER A 275 14.22 -2.54 18.99
N PHE A 276 14.34 -1.37 18.35
CA PHE A 276 14.24 -0.07 19.03
C PHE A 276 12.90 0.17 19.75
N GLY A 277 11.82 -0.50 19.36
CA GLY A 277 10.50 -0.43 20.01
C GLY A 277 10.14 -1.62 20.91
N ALA A 278 10.96 -2.68 20.97
CA ALA A 278 10.61 -3.93 21.66
C ALA A 278 10.80 -3.88 23.19
N GLY A 279 11.23 -2.74 23.74
CA GLY A 279 11.55 -2.56 25.17
C GLY A 279 10.89 -1.34 25.82
N ALA A 280 9.88 -0.72 25.18
CA ALA A 280 9.11 0.40 25.73
C ALA A 280 7.72 -0.06 26.20
#